data_AF-A0ABD5VV38-F1
#
_entry.id   AF-A0ABD5VV38-F1
#
_cell.length_a   1.000
_cell.length_b   1.000
_cell.length_c   1.000
_cell.angle_alpha   90.00
_cell.angle_beta   90.00
_cell.angle_gamma   90.00
#
_symmetry.space_group_name_H-M   'P 1'
#
loop_
_entity.id
_entity.type
_entity.pdbx_description
1 polymer ?
#
loop_
_entity_poly.entity_id
_entity_poly.type
_entity_poly.pdbx_seq_one_letter_code
_entity_poly.pdbx_strand_id
1 'polypeptide(L)'
;MTCIHCGNDAGYNRAVVDVVSGIELGGLCRDCEREEFGNSLAHGDWSCRDGCAFCDRDGYYALPLWEPYLVEKGDHLVNRVDYAVTDATVHFCDEHLHRIADDHASRTDRRRRAARF
;
A
#
# COMPACT_ATOMS: atom_id res chain seq x y z
N MET A 1 -8.22 8.18 -2.31
CA MET A 1 -7.06 8.03 -1.40
C MET A 1 -5.81 8.22 -2.25
N THR A 2 -4.81 8.97 -1.82
CA THR A 2 -3.64 9.25 -2.70
C THR A 2 -2.60 8.13 -2.62
N CYS A 3 -2.08 7.72 -3.78
CA CYS A 3 -0.98 6.76 -3.87
C CYS A 3 0.31 7.39 -3.35
N ILE A 4 0.96 6.76 -2.36
CA ILE A 4 2.19 7.28 -1.75
C ILE A 4 3.38 7.27 -2.71
N HIS A 5 3.33 6.38 -3.72
CA HIS A 5 4.30 6.39 -4.82
C HIS A 5 3.87 7.46 -5.82
N CYS A 6 2.90 7.18 -6.69
CA CYS A 6 2.65 8.04 -7.86
C CYS A 6 1.86 9.35 -7.65
N GLY A 7 1.35 9.60 -6.45
CA GLY A 7 0.53 10.79 -6.17
C GLY A 7 -0.85 10.84 -6.85
N ASN A 8 -1.20 9.85 -7.69
CA ASN A 8 -2.53 9.70 -8.29
C ASN A 8 -3.51 9.04 -7.29
N ASP A 9 -4.78 8.91 -7.67
CA ASP A 9 -5.72 8.14 -6.87
C ASP A 9 -5.32 6.65 -6.81
N ALA A 10 -5.25 6.12 -5.59
CA ALA A 10 -4.82 4.75 -5.32
C ALA A 10 -5.94 3.72 -5.57
N GLY A 11 -7.19 4.17 -5.68
CA GLY A 11 -8.36 3.30 -5.65
C GLY A 11 -8.42 2.47 -4.37
N TYR A 12 -8.95 1.25 -4.49
CA TYR A 12 -9.09 0.27 -3.41
C TYR A 12 -8.16 -0.92 -3.63
N ASN A 13 -6.86 -0.66 -3.75
CA ASN A 13 -5.85 -1.71 -3.86
C ASN A 13 -5.26 -2.03 -2.48
N ARG A 14 -4.34 -1.20 -1.98
CA ARG A 14 -3.82 -1.30 -0.61
C ARG A 14 -3.91 0.02 0.12
N ALA A 15 -4.28 -0.04 1.40
CA ALA A 15 -4.04 1.05 2.32
C ALA A 15 -2.58 1.02 2.79
N VAL A 16 -2.07 2.15 3.26
CA VAL A 16 -0.77 2.27 3.92
C VAL A 16 -1.03 2.82 5.31
N VAL A 17 -0.76 2.02 6.34
CA VAL A 17 -1.17 2.31 7.71
C VAL A 17 0.06 2.30 8.61
N ASP A 18 0.25 3.37 9.39
CA ASP A 18 1.18 3.37 10.51
C ASP A 18 0.55 2.56 11.65
N VAL A 19 1.14 1.41 11.99
CA VAL A 19 0.57 0.51 13.00
C VAL A 19 0.76 1.01 14.42
N VAL A 20 1.68 1.96 14.65
CA VAL A 20 1.91 2.54 15.97
C VAL A 20 0.82 3.56 16.30
N SER A 21 0.49 4.43 15.35
CA SER A 21 -0.52 5.48 15.53
C SER A 21 -1.93 5.07 15.10
N GLY A 22 -2.05 4.01 14.29
CA GLY A 22 -3.30 3.59 13.66
C GLY A 22 -3.76 4.51 12.53
N ILE A 23 -2.89 5.43 12.07
CA ILE A 23 -3.22 6.42 11.07
C ILE A 23 -2.98 5.85 9.67
N GLU A 24 -4.00 6.00 8.81
CA GLU A 24 -3.85 5.78 7.38
C GLU A 24 -3.08 6.95 6.75
N LEU A 25 -1.94 6.64 6.14
CA LEU A 25 -1.06 7.62 5.50
C LEU A 25 -1.41 7.85 4.03
N GLY A 26 -2.10 6.90 3.41
CA GLY A 26 -2.47 6.91 2.00
C GLY A 26 -2.67 5.50 1.48
N GLY A 27 -2.48 5.32 0.18
CA GLY A 27 -2.61 4.03 -0.48
C GLY A 27 -1.42 3.66 -1.35
N LEU A 28 -1.41 2.41 -1.82
CA LEU A 28 -0.54 1.96 -2.89
C LEU A 28 -1.42 1.44 -4.03
N CYS A 29 -1.36 2.12 -5.18
CA CYS A 29 -2.16 1.74 -6.33
C CYS A 29 -1.64 0.43 -6.95
N ARG A 30 -2.52 -0.29 -7.65
CA ARG A 30 -2.22 -1.59 -8.27
C ARG A 30 -1.04 -1.53 -9.24
N ASP A 31 -0.92 -0.45 -10.00
CA ASP A 31 0.15 -0.31 -10.99
C ASP A 31 1.51 -0.13 -10.31
N CYS A 32 1.59 0.70 -9.27
CA CYS A 32 2.82 0.89 -8.50
C CYS A 32 3.18 -0.37 -7.71
N GLU A 33 2.21 -1.07 -7.11
CA GLU A 33 2.49 -2.36 -6.46
C GLU A 33 3.08 -3.37 -7.45
N ARG A 34 2.50 -3.47 -8.64
CA ARG A 34 2.98 -4.40 -9.67
C ARG A 34 4.36 -4.01 -10.20
N GLU A 35 4.62 -2.73 -10.37
CA GLU A 35 5.92 -2.23 -10.86
C GLU A 35 7.04 -2.49 -9.86
N GLU A 36 6.79 -2.24 -8.57
CA GLU A 36 7.80 -2.38 -7.51
C GLU A 36 7.95 -3.82 -7.01
N PHE A 37 6.85 -4.57 -6.89
CA PHE A 37 6.85 -5.87 -6.21
C PHE A 37 6.40 -7.04 -7.08
N GLY A 38 5.92 -6.77 -8.30
CA GLY A 38 5.29 -7.78 -9.14
C GLY A 38 4.09 -8.40 -8.44
N ASN A 39 4.15 -9.70 -8.18
CA ASN A 39 3.10 -10.46 -7.49
C ASN A 39 3.47 -10.85 -6.05
N SER A 40 4.61 -10.39 -5.55
CA SER A 40 5.19 -10.84 -4.28
C SER A 40 4.27 -10.52 -3.11
N LEU A 41 3.69 -9.31 -3.05
CA LEU A 41 2.81 -8.94 -1.94
C LEU A 41 1.47 -9.69 -1.93
N ALA A 42 1.07 -10.30 -3.06
CA ALA A 42 -0.18 -11.06 -3.16
C ALA A 42 0.00 -12.56 -2.82
N HIS A 43 1.22 -13.10 -2.93
CA HIS A 43 1.48 -14.53 -2.76
C HIS A 43 2.54 -14.84 -1.70
N GLY A 44 3.09 -13.83 -1.03
CA GLY A 44 4.00 -14.01 0.08
C GLY A 44 3.28 -14.56 1.31
N ASP A 45 3.94 -15.46 2.03
CA ASP A 45 3.53 -15.85 3.38
C ASP A 45 4.11 -14.79 4.33
N TRP A 46 3.28 -13.80 4.66
CA TRP A 46 3.69 -12.68 5.48
C TRP A 46 3.31 -12.92 6.93
N SER A 47 4.22 -12.64 7.86
CA SER A 47 3.85 -12.46 9.25
C SER A 47 4.22 -11.06 9.73
N CYS A 48 3.31 -10.41 10.45
CA CYS A 48 3.63 -9.19 11.21
C CYS A 48 4.77 -9.42 12.23
N ARG A 49 5.02 -10.69 12.61
CA ARG A 49 6.09 -11.09 13.53
C ARG A 49 7.48 -11.13 12.88
N ASP A 50 7.54 -11.21 11.55
CA ASP A 50 8.80 -11.24 10.82
C ASP A 50 9.41 -9.84 10.66
N GLY A 51 8.69 -8.79 11.08
CA GLY A 51 9.13 -7.41 10.94
C GLY A 51 8.96 -6.92 9.50
N CYS A 52 9.98 -6.25 8.96
CA CYS A 52 9.95 -5.75 7.61
C CYS A 52 10.11 -6.90 6.59
N ALA A 53 9.27 -6.91 5.56
CA ALA A 53 9.32 -7.89 4.47
C ALA A 53 10.66 -7.98 3.71
N PHE A 54 11.56 -7.00 3.87
CA PHE A 54 12.79 -6.88 3.09
C PHE A 54 14.07 -6.77 3.94
N CYS A 55 13.97 -6.72 5.26
CA CYS A 55 15.13 -6.71 6.16
C CYS A 55 14.75 -7.09 7.60
N ASP A 56 15.75 -7.35 8.44
CA ASP A 56 15.56 -7.77 9.83
C ASP A 56 15.14 -6.63 10.79
N ARG A 57 14.64 -5.50 10.26
CA ARG A 57 14.16 -4.37 11.06
C ARG A 57 12.67 -4.52 11.36
N ASP A 58 12.21 -3.84 12.40
CA ASP A 58 10.78 -3.77 12.75
C ASP A 58 9.93 -3.22 11.59
N GLY A 59 8.74 -3.79 11.43
CA GLY A 59 7.75 -3.36 10.45
C GLY A 59 6.73 -2.40 11.07
N TYR A 60 6.94 -1.10 10.91
CA TYR A 60 6.04 -0.06 11.46
C TYR A 60 4.88 0.33 10.53
N TYR A 61 4.87 -0.14 9.29
CA TYR A 61 3.86 0.23 8.30
C TYR A 61 3.23 -1.00 7.67
N ALA A 62 1.93 -1.17 7.85
CA ALA A 62 1.15 -2.25 7.26
C ALA A 62 0.57 -1.85 5.91
N LEU A 63 0.55 -2.80 4.96
CA LEU A 63 -0.07 -2.61 3.65
C LEU A 63 -1.22 -3.61 3.41
N PRO A 64 -2.35 -3.50 4.14
CA PRO A 64 -3.49 -4.39 3.97
C PRO A 64 -4.21 -4.14 2.65
N LEU A 65 -4.84 -5.19 2.13
CA LEU A 65 -5.72 -5.10 0.95
C LEU A 65 -7.08 -4.54 1.35
N TRP A 66 -7.65 -3.72 0.47
CA TRP A 66 -9.07 -3.38 0.55
C TRP A 66 -9.90 -4.57 0.06
N GLU A 67 -10.82 -5.04 0.90
CA GLU A 67 -11.69 -6.16 0.61
C GLU A 67 -13.15 -5.71 0.55
N PRO A 68 -13.88 -6.03 -0.54
CA PRO A 68 -15.29 -5.74 -0.63
C PRO A 68 -16.10 -6.75 0.20
N TYR A 69 -17.13 -6.25 0.88
CA TYR A 69 -18.13 -7.06 1.56
C TYR A 69 -19.53 -6.50 1.31
N LEU A 70 -20.53 -7.38 1.36
CA LEU A 70 -21.92 -7.01 1.15
C LEU A 70 -22.59 -6.77 2.50
N VAL A 71 -23.38 -5.70 2.57
CA VAL A 71 -24.23 -5.39 3.72
C VAL A 71 -25.66 -5.24 3.26
N GLU A 72 -26.57 -5.98 3.87
CA GLU A 72 -28.01 -5.79 3.70
C GLU A 72 -28.46 -4.53 4.44
N LYS A 73 -29.18 -3.66 3.74
CA LYS A 73 -29.83 -2.46 4.31
C LYS A 73 -31.27 -2.40 3.82
N GLY A 74 -32.19 -2.93 4.62
CA GLY A 74 -33.58 -3.10 4.21
C GLY A 74 -33.66 -4.05 3.02
N ASP A 75 -34.27 -3.61 1.93
CA ASP A 75 -34.43 -4.39 0.69
C ASP A 75 -33.26 -4.22 -0.30
N HIS A 76 -32.15 -3.61 0.13
CA HIS A 76 -30.99 -3.35 -0.72
C HIS A 76 -29.75 -4.12 -0.25
N LEU A 77 -29.00 -4.65 -1.21
CA LEU A 77 -27.62 -5.11 -1.02
C LEU A 77 -26.66 -3.96 -1.37
N VAL A 78 -25.85 -3.54 -0.41
CA VAL A 78 -24.87 -2.47 -0.58
C VAL A 78 -23.47 -3.07 -0.53
N ASN A 79 -22.68 -2.83 -1.58
CA ASN A 79 -21.25 -3.13 -1.56
C ASN A 79 -20.53 -2.09 -0.71
N ARG A 80 -19.75 -2.57 0.27
CA ARG A 80 -18.84 -1.78 1.06
C ARG A 80 -17.43 -2.33 0.87
N VAL A 81 -16.45 -1.49 1.17
CA VAL A 81 -15.03 -1.85 1.16
C VAL A 81 -14.44 -1.46 2.49
N ASP A 82 -13.65 -2.36 3.07
CA ASP A 82 -12.88 -2.13 4.29
C ASP A 82 -11.55 -2.89 4.18
N TYR A 83 -10.62 -2.62 5.10
CA TYR A 83 -9.40 -3.42 5.24
C TYR A 83 -9.20 -3.83 6.70
N ALA A 84 -8.46 -4.91 6.90
CA ALA A 84 -8.01 -5.32 8.21
C ALA A 84 -6.49 -5.48 8.22
N VAL A 85 -5.84 -4.90 9.24
CA VAL A 85 -4.46 -5.25 9.58
C VAL A 85 -4.52 -6.51 10.44
N THR A 86 -3.93 -7.58 9.94
CA THR A 86 -3.93 -8.91 10.57
C THR A 86 -2.50 -9.40 10.74
N ASP A 87 -2.33 -10.54 11.43
CA ASP A 87 -1.03 -11.20 11.54
C ASP A 87 -0.43 -11.59 10.18
N ALA A 88 -1.27 -11.74 9.14
CA ALA A 88 -0.85 -12.07 7.78
C ALA A 88 -0.63 -10.84 6.88
N THR A 89 -0.74 -9.63 7.43
CA THR A 89 -0.54 -8.40 6.65
C THR A 89 0.95 -8.14 6.48
N VAL A 90 1.37 -7.77 5.27
CA VAL A 90 2.76 -7.39 5.00
C VAL A 90 3.11 -6.06 5.70
N HIS A 91 4.28 -6.02 6.34
CA HIS A 91 4.79 -4.84 7.03
C HIS A 91 6.14 -4.39 6.47
N PHE A 92 6.37 -3.08 6.44
CA PHE A 92 7.64 -2.47 6.07
C PHE A 92 8.20 -1.59 7.18
N CYS A 93 9.53 -1.49 7.25
CA CYS A 93 10.21 -0.47 8.05
C CYS A 93 10.07 0.91 7.38
N ASP A 94 10.41 1.96 8.12
CA ASP A 94 10.42 3.34 7.65
C ASP A 94 11.27 3.56 6.39
N GLU A 95 12.45 2.96 6.35
CA GLU A 95 13.37 3.10 5.22
C GLU A 95 12.83 2.46 3.94
N HIS A 96 12.27 1.25 4.04
CA HIS A 96 11.68 0.59 2.87
C HIS A 96 10.38 1.26 2.43
N LEU A 97 9.58 1.79 3.35
CA LEU A 97 8.42 2.60 2.96
C LEU A 97 8.84 3.91 2.27
N HIS A 98 9.83 4.62 2.81
CA HIS A 98 10.33 5.86 2.19
C HIS A 98 10.89 5.63 0.79
N ARG A 99 11.61 4.53 0.55
CA ARG A 99 12.08 4.20 -0.81
C ARG A 99 10.93 4.09 -1.81
N ILE A 100 9.80 3.49 -1.40
CA ILE A 100 8.59 3.43 -2.23
C ILE A 100 8.02 4.84 -2.46
N ALA A 101 7.98 5.69 -1.45
CA ALA A 101 7.44 7.05 -1.59
C ALA A 101 8.34 7.96 -2.44
N ASP A 102 9.66 7.90 -2.24
CA ASP A 102 10.64 8.82 -2.84
C ASP A 102 10.99 8.47 -4.30
N ASP A 103 10.87 7.21 -4.72
CA ASP A 103 11.17 6.82 -6.11
C ASP A 103 10.29 7.57 -7.14
N HIS A 104 9.12 8.05 -6.72
CA HIS A 104 8.29 8.88 -7.58
C HIS A 104 8.82 10.30 -7.80
N ALA A 105 9.43 10.92 -6.80
CA ALA A 105 10.02 12.25 -6.94
C ALA A 105 11.13 12.25 -7.99
N SER A 106 11.94 11.18 -8.01
CA SER A 106 13.02 10.99 -8.97
C SER A 106 12.52 10.70 -10.40
N ARG A 107 11.45 9.90 -10.54
CA ARG A 107 10.83 9.55 -11.83
C ARG A 107 10.07 10.71 -12.47
N THR A 108 9.41 11.54 -11.66
CA THR A 108 8.70 12.75 -12.13
C THR A 108 9.67 13.80 -12.66
N ASP A 109 10.84 13.99 -12.01
CA ASP A 109 11.89 14.88 -12.53
C ASP A 109 12.45 14.37 -13.86
N ARG A 110 12.70 13.06 -13.99
CA ARG A 110 13.19 12.46 -15.24
C ARG A 110 12.20 12.62 -16.41
N ARG A 111 10.90 12.40 -16.20
CA ARG A 111 9.87 12.59 -17.24
C ARG A 111 9.73 14.06 -17.65
N ARG A 112 9.80 15.00 -16.70
CA ARG A 112 9.78 16.45 -17.00
C ARG A 112 11.00 16.91 -17.79
N ARG A 113 12.17 16.33 -17.57
CA ARG A 113 13.39 16.62 -18.35
C ARG A 113 13.32 16.05 -19.77
N ALA A 114 12.74 14.86 -19.95
CA ALA A 114 12.60 14.24 -21.26
C ALA A 114 11.58 14.93 -22.18
N ALA A 115 10.51 15.52 -21.63
CA ALA A 115 9.48 16.25 -22.39
C ALA A 115 9.88 17.68 -22.81
N ARG A 116 11.11 18.11 -22.52
CA ARG A 116 11.66 19.43 -22.87
C ARG A 116 12.58 19.42 -24.09
N PHE A 117 12.69 18.28 -24.78
CA PHE A 117 13.47 18.10 -25.99
C PHE A 117 12.58 17.62 -27.14
#